data_AF-A0A6B0UXK1-F1
#
_entry.id   AF-A0A6B0UXK1-F1
#
_cell.length_a   1.000
_cell.length_b   1.000
_cell.length_c   1.000
_cell.angle_alpha   90.00
_cell.angle_beta   90.00
_cell.angle_gamma   90.00
#
_symmetry.space_group_name_H-M   'P 1'
#
loop_
_entity.id
_entity.type
_entity.pdbx_description
1 polymer ?
#
loop_
_entity_poly.entity_id
_entity_poly.type
_entity_poly.pdbx_seq_one_letter_code
_entity_poly.pdbx_strand_id
1 'polypeptide(L)'
;LATGAFRTSPVPSLYAETYQMPLEKRRQYLSLCYSYKVKSDPEHPSFRCLQVSPFLRLFENKPSITRPLSLRIQSMSPALQLELPERSLMTRVRSIAPWKAVHYTCDWSLAKYNKRSVAPLVLQQEFMTLQAKYKDYAQLFTDGAKTPHFVGSAVYSEHFVKVRRLD
;
A
#
# COMPACT_ATOMS: atom_id res chain seq x y z
N LEU A 1 20.61 4.98 15.91
CA LEU A 1 20.94 6.10 16.82
C LEU A 1 22.32 5.81 17.41
N ALA A 2 23.31 6.61 17.04
CA ALA A 2 24.67 6.56 17.59
C ALA A 2 24.95 7.90 18.27
N THR A 3 24.31 8.14 19.42
CA THR A 3 24.45 9.41 20.16
C THR A 3 25.72 9.46 21.01
N GLY A 4 26.51 8.39 21.05
CA GLY A 4 27.68 8.28 21.92
C GLY A 4 27.38 8.30 23.42
N ALA A 5 26.09 8.30 23.80
CA ALA A 5 25.69 8.47 25.19
C ALA A 5 26.02 7.23 26.03
N PHE A 6 26.51 7.46 27.26
CA PHE A 6 26.73 6.41 28.23
C PHE A 6 25.40 5.72 28.58
N ARG A 7 25.47 4.44 28.95
CA ARG A 7 24.29 3.66 29.38
C ARG A 7 23.57 4.25 30.61
N THR A 8 24.27 5.07 31.38
CA THR A 8 23.78 5.78 32.57
C THR A 8 23.23 7.18 32.26
N SER A 9 23.27 7.62 31.00
CA SER A 9 22.78 8.94 30.63
C SER A 9 21.28 9.04 30.91
N PRO A 10 20.80 10.15 31.53
CA PRO A 10 19.38 10.31 31.77
C PRO A 10 18.59 10.30 30.46
N VAL A 11 17.51 9.52 30.44
CA VAL A 11 16.60 9.42 29.28
C VAL A 11 16.08 10.79 28.81
N PRO A 12 15.71 11.74 29.69
CA PRO A 12 15.31 13.08 29.26
C PRO A 12 16.40 13.84 28.49
N SER A 13 17.67 13.69 28.89
CA SER A 13 18.80 14.31 28.18
C SER A 13 18.95 13.72 26.78
N LEU A 14 18.75 12.40 26.62
CA LEU A 14 18.78 11.77 25.30
C LEU A 14 17.68 12.32 24.37
N TYR A 15 16.48 12.58 24.90
CA TYR A 15 15.40 13.16 24.13
C TYR A 15 15.72 14.58 23.65
N ALA A 16 16.30 15.41 24.54
CA ALA A 16 16.73 16.76 24.20
C ALA A 16 17.83 16.76 23.12
N GLU A 17 18.89 15.97 23.30
CA GLU A 17 20.01 15.88 22.36
C GLU A 17 19.61 15.35 20.98
N THR A 18 18.66 14.42 20.92
CA THR A 18 18.24 13.80 19.66
C THR A 18 17.07 14.51 18.98
N TYR A 19 16.56 15.59 19.59
CA TYR A 19 15.31 16.25 19.18
C TYR A 19 14.15 15.25 19.03
N GLN A 20 14.11 14.23 19.88
CA GLN A 20 13.05 13.22 19.87
C GLN A 20 12.01 13.49 20.95
N MET A 21 10.75 13.25 20.61
CA MET A 21 9.66 13.30 21.57
C MET A 21 9.84 12.21 22.64
N PRO A 22 9.52 12.50 23.93
CA PRO A 22 9.49 11.47 24.96
C PRO A 22 8.68 10.26 24.55
N LEU A 23 9.15 9.06 24.88
CA LEU A 23 8.57 7.81 24.39
C LEU A 23 7.08 7.69 24.73
N GLU A 24 6.67 8.13 25.92
CA GLU A 24 5.26 8.15 26.32
C GLU A 24 4.42 9.04 25.39
N LYS A 25 4.84 10.28 25.16
CA LYS A 25 4.15 11.22 24.26
C LYS A 25 4.10 10.70 22.83
N ARG A 26 5.18 10.07 22.36
CA ARG A 26 5.20 9.43 21.03
C ARG A 26 4.21 8.28 20.94
N ARG A 27 4.12 7.42 21.96
CA ARG A 27 3.14 6.34 22.02
C ARG A 27 1.71 6.86 22.07
N GLN A 28 1.46 7.95 22.81
CA GLN A 28 0.18 8.63 22.86
C GLN A 28 -0.23 9.16 21.47
N TYR A 29 0.66 9.90 20.81
CA TYR A 29 0.46 10.42 19.46
C TYR A 29 0.14 9.31 18.45
N LEU A 30 0.98 8.28 18.38
CA LEU A 30 0.78 7.15 17.46
C LEU A 30 -0.53 6.40 17.74
N SER A 31 -0.88 6.21 19.01
CA SER A 31 -2.14 5.57 19.43
C SER A 31 -3.35 6.37 18.94
N LEU A 32 -3.32 7.69 19.08
CA LEU A 32 -4.37 8.57 18.60
C LEU A 32 -4.47 8.52 17.07
N CYS A 33 -3.39 8.81 16.35
CA CYS A 33 -3.40 8.80 14.88
C CYS A 33 -3.92 7.48 14.31
N TYR A 34 -3.47 6.35 14.86
CA TYR A 34 -3.96 5.04 14.45
C TYR A 34 -5.45 4.89 14.76
N SER A 35 -5.91 5.30 15.95
CA SER A 35 -7.32 5.18 16.31
C SER A 35 -8.25 6.04 15.48
N TYR A 36 -7.87 7.27 15.14
CA TYR A 36 -8.61 8.12 14.23
C TYR A 36 -8.72 7.49 12.86
N LYS A 37 -7.61 6.95 12.31
CA LYS A 37 -7.60 6.25 11.02
C LYS A 37 -8.53 5.04 11.00
N VAL A 38 -8.54 4.26 12.08
CA VAL A 38 -9.42 3.10 12.19
C VAL A 38 -10.88 3.54 12.34
N LYS A 39 -11.18 4.50 13.23
CA LYS A 39 -12.54 5.01 13.46
C LYS A 39 -13.13 5.74 12.24
N SER A 40 -12.28 6.32 11.41
CA SER A 40 -12.72 6.96 10.16
C SER A 40 -13.16 5.99 9.08
N ASP A 41 -12.98 4.67 9.27
CA ASP A 41 -13.34 3.63 8.31
C ASP A 41 -14.06 2.45 9.00
N PRO A 42 -15.41 2.40 8.95
CA PRO A 42 -16.20 1.33 9.55
C PRO A 42 -15.89 -0.08 9.01
N GLU A 43 -15.33 -0.20 7.80
CA GLU A 43 -14.91 -1.48 7.21
C GLU A 43 -13.47 -1.87 7.60
N HIS A 44 -12.77 -1.05 8.38
CA HIS A 44 -11.43 -1.39 8.83
C HIS A 44 -11.47 -2.65 9.72
N PRO A 45 -10.57 -3.65 9.52
CA PRO A 45 -10.60 -4.91 10.26
C PRO A 45 -10.56 -4.73 11.79
N SER A 46 -9.84 -3.72 12.26
CA SER A 46 -9.71 -3.38 13.68
C SER A 46 -10.80 -2.44 14.23
N PHE A 47 -11.79 -2.04 13.42
CA PHE A 47 -12.83 -1.09 13.84
C PHE A 47 -13.58 -1.54 15.09
N ARG A 48 -13.93 -2.83 15.15
CA ARG A 48 -14.61 -3.43 16.32
C ARG A 48 -13.75 -3.45 17.57
N CYS A 49 -12.42 -3.61 17.42
CA CYS A 49 -11.50 -3.64 18.56
C CYS A 49 -11.34 -2.28 19.25
N LEU A 50 -11.64 -1.19 18.56
CA LEU A 50 -11.61 0.18 19.10
C LEU A 50 -12.98 0.65 19.62
N GLN A 51 -13.97 -0.23 19.69
CA GLN A 51 -15.21 0.06 20.38
C GLN A 51 -15.01 0.05 21.91
N VAL A 52 -15.94 0.67 22.63
CA VAL A 52 -15.93 0.71 24.09
C VAL A 52 -15.88 -0.72 24.61
N SER A 53 -14.85 -1.04 25.40
CA SER A 53 -14.71 -2.38 25.97
C SER A 53 -15.64 -2.54 27.17
N PRO A 54 -16.46 -3.61 27.26
CA PRO A 54 -17.28 -3.87 28.44
C PRO A 54 -16.45 -4.30 29.65
N PHE A 55 -15.18 -4.65 29.45
CA PHE A 55 -14.30 -5.20 30.47
C PHE A 55 -13.50 -4.14 31.24
N LEU A 56 -13.94 -2.87 31.26
CA LEU A 56 -13.23 -1.78 31.95
C LEU A 56 -12.85 -2.17 33.39
N ARG A 57 -13.81 -2.66 34.19
CA ARG A 57 -13.59 -3.05 35.59
C ARG A 57 -12.50 -4.12 35.76
N LEU A 58 -12.37 -5.05 34.80
CA LEU A 58 -11.34 -6.09 34.86
C LEU A 58 -9.94 -5.49 34.79
N PHE A 59 -9.75 -4.50 33.92
CA PHE A 59 -8.47 -3.81 33.75
C PHE A 59 -8.19 -2.78 34.85
N GLU A 60 -9.22 -2.25 35.50
CA GLU A 60 -9.07 -1.43 36.72
C GLU A 60 -8.60 -2.28 37.90
N ASN A 61 -9.18 -3.47 38.07
CA ASN A 61 -8.83 -4.40 39.16
C ASN A 61 -7.50 -5.13 38.94
N LYS A 62 -6.93 -5.09 37.73
CA LYS A 62 -5.66 -5.76 37.38
C LYS A 62 -4.69 -4.80 36.68
N PRO A 63 -4.06 -3.86 37.41
CA PRO A 63 -3.22 -2.82 36.83
C PRO A 63 -1.93 -3.35 36.18
N SER A 64 -1.49 -4.57 36.52
CA SER A 64 -0.34 -5.23 35.89
C SER A 64 -0.59 -5.65 34.44
N ILE A 65 -1.85 -5.74 34.00
CA ILE A 65 -2.20 -6.13 32.64
C ILE A 65 -2.30 -4.88 31.77
N THR A 66 -1.59 -4.89 30.64
CA THR A 66 -1.66 -3.81 29.66
C THR A 66 -3.10 -3.60 29.18
N ARG A 67 -3.62 -2.40 29.39
CA ARG A 67 -4.98 -2.02 28.95
C ARG A 67 -5.09 -2.05 27.41
N PRO A 68 -6.20 -2.53 26.86
CA PRO A 68 -6.46 -2.48 25.42
C PRO A 68 -6.44 -1.03 24.93
N LEU A 69 -6.14 -0.86 23.64
CA LEU A 69 -5.98 0.45 23.03
C LEU A 69 -7.24 1.33 23.17
N SER A 70 -8.44 0.74 23.06
CA SER A 70 -9.72 1.44 23.24
C SER A 70 -9.82 2.12 24.61
N LEU A 71 -9.49 1.40 25.69
CA LEU A 71 -9.52 1.95 27.05
C LEU A 71 -8.42 3.00 27.28
N ARG A 72 -7.23 2.81 26.68
CA ARG A 72 -6.15 3.80 26.76
C ARG A 72 -6.54 5.13 26.11
N ILE A 73 -7.16 5.09 24.93
CA ILE A 73 -7.60 6.32 24.25
C ILE A 73 -8.73 7.00 25.02
N GLN A 74 -9.68 6.23 25.56
CA GLN A 74 -10.73 6.78 26.43
C GLN A 74 -10.14 7.50 27.64
N SER A 75 -9.10 6.95 28.27
CA SER A 75 -8.45 7.63 29.41
C SER A 75 -7.69 8.89 29.01
N MET A 76 -7.24 9.01 27.76
CA MET A 76 -6.48 10.17 27.28
C MET A 76 -7.35 11.28 26.70
N SER A 77 -8.52 10.93 26.16
CA SER A 77 -9.42 11.85 25.45
C SER A 77 -9.82 13.09 26.28
N PRO A 78 -10.20 12.99 27.58
CA PRO A 78 -10.55 14.15 28.39
C PRO A 78 -9.38 15.12 28.58
N ALA A 79 -8.18 14.60 28.83
CA ALA A 79 -6.98 15.41 29.06
C ALA A 79 -6.53 16.17 27.80
N LEU A 80 -6.87 15.66 26.62
CA LEU A 80 -6.49 16.23 25.33
C LEU A 80 -7.63 17.03 24.67
N GLN A 81 -8.84 17.02 25.25
CA GLN A 81 -10.05 17.62 24.66
C GLN A 81 -10.30 17.13 23.22
N LEU A 82 -10.00 15.85 22.96
CA LEU A 82 -10.11 15.23 21.65
C LEU A 82 -11.26 14.23 21.65
N GLU A 83 -12.27 14.48 20.83
CA GLU A 83 -13.35 13.53 20.57
C GLU A 83 -13.00 12.66 19.36
N LEU A 84 -13.19 11.35 19.51
CA LEU A 84 -13.10 10.44 18.38
C LEU A 84 -14.39 10.56 17.55
N PRO A 85 -14.29 10.64 16.22
CA PRO A 85 -15.46 10.74 15.37
C PRO A 85 -16.34 9.50 15.51
N GLU A 86 -17.63 9.71 15.77
CA GLU A 86 -18.62 8.62 15.79
C GLU A 86 -18.95 8.11 14.39
N ARG A 87 -18.74 8.94 13.37
CA ARG A 87 -19.06 8.67 11.98
C ARG A 87 -17.81 8.61 11.11
N SER A 88 -17.89 7.82 10.04
CA SER A 88 -16.84 7.70 9.03
C SER A 88 -16.47 9.08 8.48
N LEU A 89 -15.24 9.52 8.73
CA LEU A 89 -14.70 10.74 8.10
C LEU A 89 -14.11 10.45 6.71
N MET A 90 -13.96 9.17 6.34
CA MET A 90 -13.49 8.77 5.03
C MET A 90 -14.64 8.25 4.18
N THR A 91 -14.75 8.79 2.96
CA THR A 91 -15.52 8.17 1.89
C THR A 91 -14.62 7.15 1.21
N ARG A 92 -14.83 5.87 1.50
CA ARG A 92 -14.10 4.81 0.79
C ARG A 92 -14.61 4.76 -0.65
N VAL A 93 -13.81 5.25 -1.59
CA VAL A 93 -14.06 5.00 -3.00
C VAL A 93 -13.87 3.50 -3.21
N ARG A 94 -14.99 2.77 -3.32
CA ARG A 94 -14.97 1.37 -3.76
C ARG A 94 -14.57 1.37 -5.24
N SER A 95 -13.29 1.50 -5.53
CA SER A 95 -12.80 1.33 -6.89
C SER A 95 -12.85 -0.15 -7.23
N ILE A 96 -13.62 -0.50 -8.25
CA ILE A 96 -13.50 -1.79 -8.89
C ILE A 96 -12.11 -1.83 -9.49
N ALA A 97 -11.34 -2.87 -9.18
CA ALA A 97 -10.02 -3.02 -9.79
C ALA A 97 -10.17 -2.96 -11.32
N PRO A 98 -9.29 -2.27 -12.07
CA PRO A 98 -9.51 -2.03 -13.50
C PRO A 98 -9.80 -3.31 -14.31
N TRP A 99 -9.12 -4.41 -13.95
CA TRP A 99 -9.30 -5.73 -14.57
C TRP A 99 -10.63 -6.43 -14.24
N LYS A 100 -11.35 -5.98 -13.21
CA LYS A 100 -12.72 -6.41 -12.90
C LYS A 100 -13.77 -5.52 -13.56
N ALA A 101 -13.42 -4.27 -13.90
CA ALA A 101 -14.33 -3.30 -14.51
C ALA A 101 -14.46 -3.49 -16.02
N VAL A 102 -13.41 -3.99 -16.68
CA VAL A 102 -13.36 -4.16 -18.13
C VAL A 102 -13.21 -5.63 -18.49
N HIS A 103 -14.15 -6.16 -19.27
CA HIS A 103 -14.00 -7.47 -19.88
C HIS A 103 -13.05 -7.36 -21.07
N TYR A 104 -11.93 -8.07 -21.02
CA TYR A 104 -10.98 -8.15 -22.13
C TYR A 104 -10.89 -9.58 -22.65
N THR A 105 -10.64 -9.71 -23.95
CA THR A 105 -10.44 -11.01 -24.60
C THR A 105 -9.05 -11.04 -25.18
N CYS A 106 -8.27 -12.06 -24.82
CA CYS A 106 -6.94 -12.28 -25.35
C CYS A 106 -7.01 -13.24 -26.54
N ASP A 107 -6.50 -12.82 -27.70
CA ASP A 107 -6.30 -13.70 -28.84
C ASP A 107 -4.97 -14.46 -28.69
N TRP A 108 -5.05 -15.77 -28.46
CA TRP A 108 -3.90 -16.65 -28.27
C TRP A 108 -3.51 -17.43 -29.54
N SER A 109 -4.01 -17.05 -30.71
CA SER A 109 -3.79 -17.76 -31.99
C SER A 109 -2.31 -17.99 -32.33
N LEU A 110 -1.42 -17.07 -31.94
CA LEU A 110 0.02 -17.21 -32.15
C LEU A 110 0.72 -18.14 -31.14
N ALA A 111 0.10 -18.48 -30.02
CA ALA A 111 0.72 -19.28 -28.96
C ALA A 111 1.02 -20.73 -29.37
N LYS A 112 0.35 -21.22 -30.43
CA LYS A 112 0.61 -22.55 -31.00
C LYS A 112 1.97 -22.67 -31.69
N TYR A 113 2.60 -21.56 -32.06
CA TYR A 113 3.88 -21.57 -32.78
C TYR A 113 5.06 -21.57 -31.81
N ASN A 114 5.96 -22.54 -31.97
CA ASN A 114 7.24 -22.55 -31.27
C ASN A 114 8.26 -21.71 -32.04
N LYS A 115 8.71 -20.60 -31.42
CA LYS A 115 9.66 -19.65 -31.99
C LYS A 115 11.01 -20.25 -32.41
N ARG A 116 11.40 -21.40 -31.84
CA ARG A 116 12.68 -22.07 -32.16
C ARG A 116 12.57 -23.01 -33.36
N SER A 117 11.39 -23.51 -33.65
CA SER A 117 11.18 -24.53 -34.70
C SER A 117 10.48 -24.00 -35.94
N VAL A 118 9.71 -22.92 -35.81
CA VAL A 118 8.96 -22.32 -36.92
C VAL A 118 9.83 -21.27 -37.61
N ALA A 119 9.84 -21.29 -38.94
CA ALA A 119 10.60 -20.33 -39.73
C ALA A 119 10.14 -18.88 -39.44
N PRO A 120 11.05 -17.90 -39.31
CA PRO A 120 10.70 -16.52 -38.99
C PRO A 120 9.68 -15.91 -39.95
N LEU A 121 9.75 -16.25 -41.24
CA LEU A 121 8.83 -15.76 -42.27
C LEU A 121 7.38 -16.17 -42.00
N VAL A 122 7.15 -17.39 -41.49
CA VAL A 122 5.81 -17.87 -41.14
C VAL A 122 5.25 -17.05 -39.97
N LEU A 123 6.07 -16.79 -38.94
CA LEU A 123 5.65 -15.97 -37.80
C LEU A 123 5.31 -14.53 -38.23
N GLN A 124 6.07 -13.96 -39.16
CA GLN A 124 5.80 -12.64 -39.73
C GLN A 124 4.48 -12.62 -40.49
N GLN A 125 4.21 -13.64 -41.31
CA GLN A 125 2.94 -13.74 -42.06
C GLN A 125 1.73 -13.86 -41.13
N GLU A 126 1.81 -14.69 -40.10
CA GLU A 126 0.74 -14.86 -39.11
C GLU A 126 0.52 -13.58 -38.30
N PHE A 127 1.60 -12.89 -37.93
CA PHE A 127 1.53 -11.59 -37.28
C PHE A 127 0.86 -10.53 -38.16
N MET A 128 1.23 -10.42 -39.43
CA MET A 128 0.59 -9.49 -40.38
C MET A 128 -0.90 -9.80 -40.57
N THR A 129 -1.28 -11.08 -40.57
CA THR A 129 -2.69 -11.51 -40.63
C THR A 129 -3.46 -11.04 -39.39
N LEU A 130 -2.86 -11.17 -38.20
CA LEU A 130 -3.44 -10.70 -36.94
C LEU A 130 -3.53 -9.17 -36.91
N GLN A 131 -2.50 -8.47 -37.39
CA GLN A 131 -2.49 -7.02 -37.52
C GLN A 131 -3.63 -6.54 -38.45
N ALA A 132 -3.85 -7.22 -39.58
CA ALA A 132 -4.95 -6.93 -40.49
C ALA A 132 -6.34 -7.17 -39.86
N LYS A 133 -6.49 -8.23 -39.05
CA LYS A 133 -7.72 -8.51 -38.28
C LYS A 133 -8.06 -7.39 -37.29
N TYR A 134 -7.05 -6.74 -36.70
CA TYR A 134 -7.22 -5.68 -35.70
C TYR A 134 -6.83 -4.29 -36.21
N LYS A 135 -6.89 -4.07 -37.54
CA LYS A 135 -6.46 -2.82 -38.18
C LYS A 135 -7.14 -1.55 -37.65
N ASP A 136 -8.39 -1.67 -37.21
CA ASP A 136 -9.22 -0.54 -36.75
C ASP A 136 -8.98 -0.22 -35.26
N TYR A 137 -8.07 -0.94 -34.59
CA TYR A 137 -7.69 -0.73 -33.20
C TYR A 137 -6.34 -0.02 -33.10
N ALA A 138 -6.16 0.75 -32.02
CA ALA A 138 -4.87 1.35 -31.71
C ALA A 138 -3.82 0.26 -31.45
N GLN A 139 -2.72 0.31 -32.21
CA GLN A 139 -1.66 -0.67 -32.12
C GLN A 139 -0.58 -0.22 -31.14
N LEU A 140 -0.34 -1.07 -30.15
CA LEU A 140 0.63 -0.86 -29.08
C LEU A 140 1.46 -2.13 -28.94
N PHE A 141 2.76 -1.99 -29.14
CA PHE A 141 3.73 -3.07 -29.03
C PHE A 141 4.66 -2.78 -27.89
N THR A 142 4.81 -3.72 -26.97
CA THR A 142 5.67 -3.57 -25.79
C THR A 142 6.73 -4.63 -25.79
N ASP A 143 7.94 -4.26 -25.39
CA ASP A 143 9.01 -5.23 -25.13
C ASP A 143 9.75 -4.88 -23.84
N GLY A 144 10.32 -5.91 -23.23
CA GLY A 144 11.06 -5.83 -21.98
C GLY A 144 12.42 -6.51 -22.13
N ALA A 145 13.48 -5.79 -21.81
CA ALA A 145 14.84 -6.32 -21.81
C ALA A 145 15.36 -6.43 -20.37
N LYS A 146 16.03 -7.54 -20.06
CA LYS A 146 16.70 -7.73 -18.78
C LYS A 146 18.10 -8.25 -18.99
N THR A 147 19.07 -7.58 -18.40
CA THR A 147 20.46 -8.01 -18.28
C THR A 147 20.84 -8.11 -16.80
N PRO A 148 22.04 -8.61 -16.46
CA PRO A 148 22.51 -8.63 -15.07
C PRO A 148 22.60 -7.24 -14.43
N HIS A 149 22.73 -6.18 -15.22
CA HIS A 149 23.03 -4.82 -14.74
C HIS A 149 21.89 -3.82 -14.95
N PHE A 150 20.89 -4.16 -15.76
CA PHE A 150 19.80 -3.25 -16.05
C PHE A 150 18.53 -3.98 -16.49
N VAL A 151 17.42 -3.28 -16.27
CA VAL A 151 16.12 -3.61 -16.86
C VAL A 151 15.70 -2.46 -17.75
N GLY A 152 15.18 -2.78 -18.92
CA GLY A 152 14.66 -1.82 -19.88
C GLY A 152 13.23 -2.17 -20.26
N SER A 153 12.43 -1.14 -20.57
CA SER A 153 11.10 -1.29 -21.15
C SER A 153 11.01 -0.40 -22.38
N ALA A 154 10.39 -0.94 -23.43
CA ALA A 154 10.10 -0.23 -24.66
C ALA A 154 8.61 -0.36 -24.98
N VAL A 155 8.04 0.71 -25.53
CA VAL A 155 6.72 0.71 -26.15
C VAL A 155 6.81 1.43 -27.48
N TYR A 156 6.18 0.84 -28.49
CA TYR A 156 6.05 1.38 -29.83
C TYR A 156 4.56 1.47 -30.18
N SER A 157 4.19 2.59 -30.78
CA SER A 157 2.89 2.87 -31.36
C SER A 157 3.11 3.74 -32.60
N GLU A 158 2.12 3.82 -33.49
CA GLU A 158 2.18 4.71 -34.65
C GLU A 158 2.39 6.19 -34.25
N HIS A 159 1.89 6.58 -33.08
CA HIS A 159 1.95 7.97 -32.61
C HIS A 159 3.15 8.30 -31.73
N PHE A 160 3.75 7.29 -31.08
CA PHE A 160 4.86 7.53 -30.17
C PHE A 160 5.71 6.29 -29.96
N VAL A 161 6.97 6.54 -29.62
CA VAL A 161 7.93 5.52 -29.21
C VAL A 161 8.54 5.97 -27.90
N LYS A 162 8.60 5.07 -26.92
CA LYS A 162 9.23 5.36 -25.64
C LYS A 162 10.06 4.17 -25.18
N VAL A 163 11.33 4.45 -24.88
CA VAL A 163 12.26 3.48 -24.32
C VAL A 163 12.78 4.04 -23.01
N ARG A 164 12.79 3.23 -21.96
CA ARG A 164 13.23 3.63 -20.62
C ARG A 164 14.04 2.53 -19.97
N ARG A 165 15.21 2.88 -19.46
CA ARG A 165 15.93 2.09 -18.47
C ARG A 165 15.24 2.27 -17.12
N LEU A 166 14.90 1.17 -16.46
CA LEU A 166 14.32 1.17 -15.13
C LEU A 166 15.49 1.13 -14.13
N ASP A 167 15.49 2.10 -13.22
CA ASP A 167 16.46 2.24 -12.13
C ASP A 167 16.19 1.25 -10.99
#